data_AF-D7FKR2-F1
#
_entry.id   AF-D7FKR2-F1
#
_cell.length_a   1.000
_cell.length_b   1.000
_cell.length_c   1.000
_cell.angle_alpha   90.00
_cell.angle_beta   90.00
_cell.angle_gamma   90.00
#
_symmetry.space_group_name_H-M   'P 1'
#
loop_
_entity.id
_entity.type
_entity.pdbx_description
1 polymer ?
#
loop_
_entity_poly.entity_id
_entity_poly.type
_entity_poly.pdbx_seq_one_letter_code
_entity_poly.pdbx_strand_id
1 'polypeptide(L)'
;MISTALDTRMTARLCVVALTFASLAVLSPCAAFLLASRGRAPPGTRCKPAPSRNSCAAALPATTKVDITPDLVRKTAMLAQIQVSDEEVDVLAPRMEEFLGFVETMKEVAEASDGAFATLNCGSDFLREDSADRFSNVAAIMENMPIEEGNYLRVPKVGEDEG
;
A
#
# COMPACT_ATOMS: atom_id res chain seq x y z
N MET A 1 46.51 33.44 -14.36
CA MET A 1 46.81 33.66 -15.80
C MET A 1 47.08 32.29 -16.42
N ILE A 2 46.51 32.05 -17.61
CA ILE A 2 46.60 30.83 -18.45
C ILE A 2 45.67 29.70 -17.93
N SER A 3 44.68 29.15 -18.64
CA SER A 3 44.21 29.31 -20.03
C SER A 3 42.74 28.90 -20.08
N THR A 4 41.88 29.81 -20.56
CA THR A 4 40.51 29.54 -21.01
C THR A 4 40.57 29.20 -22.49
N ALA A 5 40.49 27.93 -22.84
CA ALA A 5 40.37 27.48 -24.24
C ALA A 5 39.89 26.04 -24.29
N LEU A 6 38.57 25.83 -24.18
CA LEU A 6 37.91 24.68 -24.79
C LEU A 6 36.52 25.13 -25.21
N ASP A 7 36.42 25.21 -26.52
CA ASP A 7 35.56 26.07 -27.30
C ASP A 7 34.60 25.19 -28.12
N THR A 8 33.43 25.76 -28.42
CA THR A 8 32.74 25.63 -29.73
C THR A 8 32.32 24.26 -30.27
N ARG A 9 31.88 23.28 -29.48
CA ARG A 9 31.25 22.05 -30.06
C ARG A 9 29.84 21.66 -29.60
N MET A 10 29.27 22.31 -28.59
CA MET A 10 27.97 21.90 -28.05
C MET A 10 26.76 22.74 -28.53
N THR A 11 27.00 23.88 -29.16
CA THR A 11 25.95 24.81 -29.60
C THR A 11 25.31 24.46 -30.97
N ALA A 12 25.81 23.45 -31.68
CA ALA A 12 25.33 23.12 -33.03
C ALA A 12 24.21 22.06 -33.09
N ARG A 13 23.76 21.50 -31.95
CA ARG A 13 22.68 20.47 -31.94
C ARG A 13 21.28 21.01 -31.61
N LEU A 14 21.15 22.28 -31.21
CA LEU A 14 19.85 22.86 -30.83
C LEU A 14 19.06 23.50 -31.99
N CYS A 15 19.60 23.58 -33.21
CA CYS A 15 18.99 24.39 -34.28
C CYS A 15 18.07 23.62 -35.27
N VAL A 16 18.05 22.28 -35.27
CA VAL A 16 17.38 21.51 -36.35
C VAL A 16 15.96 21.03 -36.00
N VAL A 17 15.53 21.04 -34.72
CA VAL A 17 14.21 20.49 -34.34
C VAL A 17 13.10 21.56 -34.29
N ALA A 18 13.42 22.83 -34.54
CA ALA A 18 12.47 23.94 -34.40
C ALA A 18 11.61 24.25 -35.66
N LEU A 19 11.66 23.43 -36.71
CA LEU A 19 10.85 23.62 -37.92
C LEU A 19 10.25 22.29 -38.37
N THR A 20 8.98 22.33 -38.80
CA THR A 20 8.05 21.21 -39.08
C THR A 20 7.40 20.69 -37.78
N PHE A 21 6.15 20.97 -37.43
CA PHE A 21 4.91 20.83 -38.20
C PHE A 21 3.87 21.84 -37.67
N ALA A 22 3.71 22.93 -38.40
CA ALA A 22 2.45 23.64 -38.48
C ALA A 22 1.72 23.11 -39.73
N SER A 23 0.55 22.49 -39.58
CA SER A 23 -0.60 22.62 -40.50
C SER A 23 -1.75 21.68 -40.11
N LEU A 24 -2.96 22.17 -40.35
CA LEU A 24 -4.28 21.49 -40.40
C LEU A 24 -5.15 21.53 -39.14
N ALA A 25 -5.71 22.72 -38.94
CA ALA A 25 -7.08 22.89 -38.50
C ALA A 25 -8.05 22.45 -39.63
N VAL A 26 -8.99 21.57 -39.32
CA VAL A 26 -10.28 21.45 -40.02
C VAL A 26 -11.38 21.33 -38.98
N LEU A 27 -12.22 22.37 -38.93
CA LEU A 27 -13.56 22.39 -38.34
C LEU A 27 -14.44 21.30 -39.00
N SER A 28 -15.27 20.60 -38.21
CA SER A 28 -16.72 20.58 -38.49
C SER A 28 -17.54 20.00 -37.31
N PRO A 29 -18.78 20.49 -37.09
CA PRO A 29 -19.61 20.20 -35.93
C PRO A 29 -20.61 19.08 -36.22
N CYS A 30 -21.06 18.34 -35.20
CA CYS A 30 -22.42 17.80 -35.21
C CYS A 30 -22.86 17.44 -33.80
N ALA A 31 -23.82 18.21 -33.30
CA ALA A 31 -24.65 17.84 -32.17
C ALA A 31 -25.41 16.53 -32.46
N ALA A 32 -25.93 15.94 -31.38
CA ALA A 32 -26.85 14.81 -31.32
C ALA A 32 -26.20 13.41 -31.23
N PHE A 33 -25.83 13.03 -30.01
CA PHE A 33 -26.34 11.77 -29.49
C PHE A 33 -26.63 11.89 -27.99
N LEU A 34 -27.74 12.57 -27.72
CA LEU A 34 -28.55 12.36 -26.52
C LEU A 34 -29.00 10.89 -26.52
N LEU A 35 -28.44 10.07 -25.64
CA LEU A 35 -29.13 8.93 -25.07
C LEU A 35 -28.50 8.59 -23.72
N ALA A 36 -29.11 9.20 -22.71
CA ALA A 36 -28.95 8.86 -21.31
C ALA A 36 -29.23 7.35 -21.11
N SER A 37 -28.17 6.55 -20.99
CA SER A 37 -28.25 5.23 -20.38
C SER A 37 -28.41 5.42 -18.87
N ARG A 38 -29.65 5.66 -18.43
CA ARG A 38 -30.04 5.47 -17.04
C ARG A 38 -29.85 3.98 -16.71
N GLY A 39 -28.69 3.65 -16.14
CA GLY A 39 -28.46 2.38 -15.45
C GLY A 39 -29.48 2.27 -14.32
N ARG A 40 -30.54 1.52 -14.57
CA ARG A 40 -31.57 1.21 -13.58
C ARG A 40 -30.97 0.17 -12.64
N ALA A 41 -30.65 0.58 -11.41
CA ALA A 41 -30.35 -0.36 -10.34
C ALA A 41 -31.55 -1.32 -10.15
N PRO A 42 -31.32 -2.63 -9.98
CA PRO A 42 -32.42 -3.57 -9.75
C PRO A 42 -33.11 -3.27 -8.41
N PRO A 43 -34.45 -3.13 -8.38
CA PRO A 43 -35.17 -2.97 -7.13
C PRO A 43 -35.24 -4.33 -6.42
N GLY A 44 -34.46 -4.53 -5.34
CA GLY A 44 -34.58 -5.79 -4.59
C GLY A 44 -33.71 -5.98 -3.35
N THR A 45 -32.48 -5.48 -3.32
CA THR A 45 -31.65 -5.63 -2.12
C THR A 45 -31.68 -4.36 -1.30
N ARG A 46 -32.59 -4.34 -0.33
CA ARG A 46 -32.55 -3.42 0.81
C ARG A 46 -31.25 -3.73 1.57
N CYS A 47 -30.16 -3.05 1.20
CA CYS A 47 -28.94 -3.07 2.01
C CYS A 47 -29.37 -2.61 3.41
N LYS A 48 -29.30 -3.51 4.39
CA LYS A 48 -29.38 -3.11 5.79
C LYS A 48 -28.27 -2.07 5.98
N PRO A 49 -28.54 -0.89 6.55
CA PRO A 49 -27.48 0.03 6.88
C PRO A 49 -26.46 -0.72 7.71
N ALA A 50 -25.19 -0.67 7.31
CA ALA A 50 -24.11 -1.19 8.11
C ALA A 50 -24.24 -0.61 9.53
N PRO A 51 -24.04 -1.42 10.59
CA PRO A 51 -24.04 -0.88 11.94
C PRO A 51 -23.04 0.28 11.97
N SER A 52 -23.48 1.43 12.49
CA SER A 52 -22.63 2.61 12.59
C SER A 52 -21.34 2.20 13.30
N ARG A 53 -20.20 2.65 12.76
CA ARG A 53 -18.84 2.33 13.22
C ARG A 53 -18.57 2.63 14.71
N ASN A 54 -19.56 3.15 15.44
CA ASN A 54 -19.41 3.68 16.79
C ASN A 54 -19.99 2.75 17.87
N SER A 55 -20.55 1.58 17.54
CA SER A 55 -20.98 0.61 18.57
C SER A 55 -19.84 -0.27 19.10
N CYS A 56 -18.67 -0.24 18.45
CA CYS A 56 -17.46 -0.92 18.91
C CYS A 56 -16.58 0.01 19.76
N ALA A 57 -17.18 0.75 20.69
CA ALA A 57 -16.45 1.41 21.78
C ALA A 57 -16.41 0.46 23.00
N ALA A 58 -16.23 -0.84 22.75
CA ALA A 58 -15.94 -1.80 23.80
C ALA A 58 -14.56 -1.42 24.36
N ALA A 59 -14.55 -1.07 25.64
CA ALA A 59 -13.41 -0.58 26.39
C ALA A 59 -12.12 -1.29 25.98
N LEU A 60 -11.19 -0.52 25.40
CA LEU A 60 -9.82 -0.98 25.24
C LEU A 60 -9.31 -1.39 26.63
N PRO A 61 -8.75 -2.61 26.79
CA PRO A 61 -8.25 -3.04 28.08
C PRO A 61 -7.19 -2.04 28.54
N ALA A 62 -7.33 -1.59 29.80
CA ALA A 62 -6.38 -0.68 30.43
C ALA A 62 -4.95 -1.21 30.28
N THR A 63 -4.01 -0.29 30.09
CA THR A 63 -2.59 -0.53 29.84
C THR A 63 -1.93 -1.26 31.02
N THR A 64 -2.06 -2.58 31.01
CA THR A 64 -1.29 -3.47 31.88
C THR A 64 0.17 -3.43 31.45
N LYS A 65 1.07 -3.23 32.40
CA LYS A 65 2.50 -3.52 32.22
C LYS A 65 2.63 -4.93 31.64
N VAL A 66 3.32 -5.05 30.52
CA VAL A 66 3.42 -6.31 29.78
C VAL A 66 4.65 -7.04 30.30
N ASP A 67 4.43 -8.09 31.07
CA ASP A 67 5.51 -8.99 31.49
C ASP A 67 5.86 -9.92 30.31
N ILE A 68 7.13 -9.94 29.92
CA ILE A 68 7.58 -10.72 28.77
C ILE A 68 7.90 -12.14 29.23
N THR A 69 6.97 -13.06 28.94
CA THR A 69 7.17 -14.51 29.13
C THR A 69 7.63 -15.16 27.81
N PRO A 70 8.37 -16.27 27.85
CA PRO A 70 8.73 -17.01 26.62
C PRO A 70 7.49 -17.44 25.82
N ASP A 71 6.38 -17.73 26.49
CA ASP A 71 5.11 -18.05 25.85
C ASP A 71 4.52 -16.86 25.08
N LEU A 72 4.70 -15.63 25.58
CA LEU A 72 4.28 -14.42 24.89
C LEU A 72 5.08 -14.21 23.60
N VAL A 73 6.38 -14.52 23.62
CA VAL A 73 7.25 -14.45 22.42
C VAL A 73 6.76 -15.45 21.38
N ARG A 74 6.48 -16.70 21.77
CA ARG A 74 5.93 -17.74 20.88
C ARG A 74 4.58 -17.33 20.28
N LYS A 75 3.69 -16.78 21.10
CA LYS A 75 2.38 -16.29 20.65
C LYS A 75 2.51 -15.15 19.65
N THR A 76 3.41 -14.21 19.91
CA THR A 76 3.67 -13.08 19.01
C THR A 76 4.24 -13.56 17.68
N ALA A 77 5.16 -14.53 17.71
CA ALA A 77 5.69 -15.12 16.49
C ALA A 77 4.64 -15.86 15.66
N MET A 78 3.73 -16.58 16.31
CA MET A 78 2.59 -17.22 15.65
C MET A 78 1.70 -16.19 14.94
N LEU A 79 1.43 -15.04 15.57
CA LEU A 79 0.66 -13.95 14.94
C LEU A 79 1.38 -13.34 13.75
N ALA A 80 2.71 -13.28 13.81
CA ALA A 80 3.56 -12.80 12.72
C ALA A 80 3.84 -13.87 11.65
N GLN A 81 3.36 -15.11 11.83
CA GLN A 81 3.66 -16.27 10.97
C GLN A 81 5.16 -16.59 10.84
N ILE A 82 5.91 -16.37 11.93
CA ILE A 82 7.35 -16.67 12.00
C ILE A 82 7.54 -17.96 12.80
N GLN A 83 8.29 -18.90 12.24
CA GLN A 83 8.72 -20.10 12.96
C GLN A 83 9.94 -19.77 13.82
N VAL A 84 9.90 -20.15 15.09
CA VAL A 84 10.94 -19.83 16.08
C VAL A 84 11.28 -21.09 16.86
N SER A 85 12.57 -21.39 16.95
CA SER A 85 13.09 -22.46 17.79
C SER A 85 13.13 -22.06 19.27
N ASP A 86 13.26 -23.03 20.16
CA ASP A 86 13.31 -22.79 21.60
C ASP A 86 14.56 -21.98 21.98
N GLU A 87 15.68 -22.24 21.32
CA GLU A 87 16.94 -21.52 21.51
C GLU A 87 16.84 -20.05 21.09
N GLU A 88 16.09 -19.77 20.02
CA GLU A 88 15.85 -18.40 19.57
C GLU A 88 14.91 -17.65 20.51
N VAL A 89 13.94 -18.33 21.14
CA VAL A 89 13.05 -17.73 22.14
C VAL A 89 13.85 -17.21 23.33
N ASP A 90 14.84 -17.97 23.80
CA ASP A 90 15.71 -17.58 24.91
C ASP A 90 16.55 -16.32 24.60
N VAL A 91 16.91 -16.12 23.33
CA VAL A 91 17.64 -14.93 22.86
C VAL A 91 16.70 -13.74 22.60
N LEU A 92 15.49 -14.00 22.12
CA LEU A 92 14.52 -12.96 21.75
C LEU A 92 13.81 -12.34 22.94
N ALA A 93 13.52 -13.13 23.99
CA ALA A 93 12.88 -12.63 25.20
C ALA A 93 13.60 -11.42 25.82
N PRO A 94 14.92 -11.46 26.12
CA PRO A 94 15.61 -10.32 26.72
C PRO A 94 15.71 -9.12 25.76
N ARG A 95 15.82 -9.37 24.45
CA ARG A 95 15.85 -8.28 23.45
C ARG A 95 14.51 -7.54 23.37
N MET A 96 13.41 -8.29 23.43
CA MET A 96 12.08 -7.69 23.47
C MET A 96 11.89 -6.83 24.73
N GLU A 97 12.47 -7.25 25.86
CA GLU A 97 12.45 -6.49 27.10
C GLU A 97 13.21 -5.17 26.99
N GLU A 98 14.40 -5.20 26.37
CA GLU A 98 15.18 -3.99 26.06
C GLU A 98 14.39 -3.02 25.18
N PHE A 99 13.75 -3.51 24.10
CA PHE A 99 12.97 -2.67 23.20
C PHE A 99 11.74 -2.06 23.87
N LEU A 100 10.99 -2.84 24.67
CA LEU A 100 9.85 -2.30 25.40
C LEU A 100 10.29 -1.30 26.47
N GLY A 101 11.42 -1.55 27.14
CA GLY A 101 12.03 -0.59 28.06
C GLY A 101 12.38 0.74 27.37
N PHE A 102 12.93 0.68 26.15
CA PHE A 102 13.16 1.88 25.36
C PHE A 102 11.87 2.64 25.03
N VAL A 103 10.80 1.93 24.63
CA VAL A 103 9.50 2.55 24.34
C VAL A 103 8.86 3.17 25.59
N GLU A 104 9.11 2.62 26.78
CA GLU A 104 8.67 3.23 28.03
C GLU A 104 9.30 4.61 28.28
N THR A 105 10.55 4.84 27.86
CA THR A 105 11.18 6.17 27.95
C THR A 105 10.44 7.22 27.10
N MET A 106 9.81 6.81 26.00
CA MET A 106 9.03 7.71 25.15
C MET A 106 7.76 8.21 25.84
N LYS A 107 7.25 7.50 26.87
CA LYS A 107 6.07 7.93 27.63
C LYS A 107 6.34 9.14 28.54
N GLU A 108 7.61 9.42 28.86
CA GLU A 108 8.01 10.57 29.69
C GLU A 108 7.90 11.89 28.93
N VAL A 109 7.92 11.83 27.60
CA VAL A 109 7.75 13.00 26.74
C VAL A 109 6.26 13.36 26.74
N ALA A 110 5.93 14.52 27.31
CA ALA A 110 4.56 15.02 27.33
C ALA A 110 4.05 15.20 25.89
N GLU A 111 3.00 14.45 25.54
CA GLU A 111 2.27 14.65 24.29
C GLU A 111 1.55 16.01 24.38
N ALA A 112 2.00 17.00 23.61
CA ALA A 112 1.13 18.10 23.24
C ALA A 112 -0.10 17.46 22.56
N SER A 113 -1.31 17.84 22.97
CA SER A 113 -2.59 17.23 22.60
C SER A 113 -2.96 17.48 21.13
N ASP A 114 -2.06 17.11 20.23
CA ASP A 114 -2.12 17.37 18.81
C ASP A 114 -2.35 16.02 18.15
N GLY A 115 -3.43 15.94 17.36
CA GLY A 115 -3.99 14.69 16.87
C GLY A 115 -2.97 13.73 16.28
N ALA A 116 -3.14 12.43 16.58
CA ALA A 116 -2.27 11.37 16.11
C ALA A 116 -2.03 11.50 14.59
N PHE A 117 -0.78 11.72 14.22
CA PHE A 117 -0.39 11.88 12.81
C PHE A 117 -0.37 10.51 12.13
N ALA A 118 -1.46 10.16 11.43
CA ALA A 118 -1.51 8.95 10.59
C ALA A 118 -0.76 9.15 9.26
N THR A 119 -0.77 10.37 8.73
CA THR A 119 -0.11 10.73 7.47
C THR A 119 0.47 12.14 7.61
N LEU A 120 1.67 12.36 7.08
CA LEU A 120 2.29 13.69 7.07
C LEU A 120 1.62 14.65 6.07
N ASN A 121 0.97 14.10 5.05
CA ASN A 121 0.28 14.87 4.03
C ASN A 121 -1.20 15.04 4.40
N CYS A 122 -1.64 16.28 4.56
CA CYS A 122 -3.05 16.65 4.76
C CYS A 122 -3.85 16.63 3.44
N GLY A 123 -3.56 15.67 2.56
CA GLY A 123 -4.22 15.52 1.27
C GLY A 123 -5.68 15.13 1.44
N SER A 124 -6.52 15.58 0.52
CA SER A 124 -7.89 15.09 0.36
C SER A 124 -7.90 13.66 -0.18
N ASP A 125 -9.01 12.96 -0.04
CA ASP A 125 -9.23 11.60 -0.57
C ASP A 125 -8.66 11.42 -1.99
N PHE A 126 -7.68 10.52 -2.13
CA PHE A 126 -7.13 10.13 -3.42
C PHE A 126 -8.08 9.12 -4.07
N LEU A 127 -8.99 9.62 -4.91
CA LEU A 127 -9.89 8.77 -5.69
C LEU A 127 -9.24 8.33 -7.00
N ARG A 128 -9.41 7.05 -7.35
CA ARG A 128 -9.05 6.50 -8.65
C ARG A 128 -10.25 6.65 -9.60
N GLU A 129 -10.01 7.07 -10.84
CA GLU A 129 -11.03 7.07 -11.89
C GLU A 129 -11.49 5.63 -12.19
N ASP A 130 -12.79 5.44 -12.44
CA ASP A 130 -13.37 4.12 -12.74
C ASP A 130 -13.16 3.74 -14.22
N SER A 131 -11.89 3.60 -14.61
CA SER A 131 -11.49 3.06 -15.91
C SER A 131 -10.99 1.62 -15.78
N ALA A 132 -11.32 0.79 -16.77
CA ALA A 132 -10.84 -0.59 -16.86
C ALA A 132 -9.58 -0.66 -17.72
N ASP A 133 -8.45 -0.98 -17.09
CA ASP A 133 -7.17 -1.21 -17.77
C ASP A 133 -6.93 -2.71 -18.00
N ARG A 134 -6.42 -3.07 -19.18
CA ARG A 134 -6.03 -4.46 -19.50
C ARG A 134 -4.55 -4.65 -19.25
N PHE A 135 -4.20 -5.65 -18.45
CA PHE A 135 -2.83 -6.05 -18.20
C PHE A 135 -2.38 -7.10 -19.23
N SER A 136 -1.32 -6.81 -19.99
CA SER A 136 -0.76 -7.72 -21.01
C SER A 136 0.43 -8.55 -20.51
N ASN A 137 0.86 -8.34 -19.27
CA ASN A 137 2.12 -8.85 -18.71
C ASN A 137 1.97 -10.16 -17.94
N VAL A 138 1.03 -11.03 -18.32
CA VAL A 138 0.79 -12.30 -17.62
C VAL A 138 2.06 -13.16 -17.56
N ALA A 139 2.81 -13.23 -18.66
CA ALA A 139 4.06 -14.00 -18.72
C ALA A 139 5.10 -13.54 -17.69
N ALA A 140 5.23 -12.23 -17.46
CA ALA A 140 6.18 -11.67 -16.48
C ALA A 140 5.75 -11.95 -15.02
N ILE A 141 4.45 -12.12 -14.77
CA ILE A 141 3.95 -12.51 -13.46
C ILE A 141 4.28 -13.97 -13.19
N MET A 142 4.09 -14.85 -14.19
CA MET A 142 4.40 -16.28 -14.08
C MET A 142 5.89 -16.55 -13.88
N GLU A 143 6.78 -15.80 -14.54
CA GLU A 143 8.23 -15.92 -14.36
C GLU A 143 8.70 -15.74 -12.90
N ASN A 144 7.95 -14.94 -12.12
CA ASN A 144 8.28 -14.68 -10.71
C ASN A 144 7.58 -15.65 -9.74
N MET A 145 6.78 -16.61 -10.22
CA MET A 145 6.07 -17.54 -9.34
C MET A 145 7.01 -18.65 -8.82
N PRO A 146 7.00 -18.94 -7.51
CA PRO A 146 7.83 -20.03 -6.95
C PRO A 146 7.41 -21.43 -7.41
N ILE A 147 6.09 -21.69 -7.49
CA ILE A 147 5.51 -22.97 -7.92
C ILE A 147 4.26 -22.69 -8.73
N GLU A 148 4.25 -23.09 -9.99
CA GLU A 148 3.13 -22.92 -10.91
C GLU A 148 2.49 -24.25 -11.28
N GLU A 149 1.18 -24.23 -11.53
CA GLU A 149 0.42 -25.32 -12.13
C GLU A 149 -0.47 -24.74 -13.25
N GLY A 150 0.00 -24.82 -14.49
CA GLY A 150 -0.64 -24.15 -15.62
C GLY A 150 -0.59 -22.63 -15.48
N ASN A 151 -1.76 -21.98 -15.39
CA ASN A 151 -1.88 -20.52 -15.22
C ASN A 151 -2.23 -20.13 -13.78
N TYR A 152 -1.89 -20.96 -12.80
CA TYR A 152 -2.25 -20.78 -11.40
C TYR A 152 -1.05 -20.94 -10.48
N LEU A 153 -1.07 -20.19 -9.37
CA LEU A 153 -0.15 -20.38 -8.26
C LEU A 153 -0.59 -21.60 -7.46
N ARG A 154 0.31 -22.56 -7.27
CA ARG A 154 0.04 -23.77 -6.49
C ARG A 154 0.33 -23.51 -5.01
N VAL A 155 -0.71 -23.65 -4.17
CA VAL A 155 -0.63 -23.46 -2.70
C VAL A 155 -1.17 -24.71 -2.01
N PRO A 156 -0.63 -25.12 -0.84
CA PRO A 156 -1.22 -26.19 -0.04
C PRO A 156 -2.70 -25.93 0.24
N LYS A 157 -3.51 -27.00 0.22
CA LYS A 157 -4.95 -26.92 0.46
C LYS A 157 -5.21 -26.44 1.90
N VAL A 158 -6.16 -25.52 2.05
CA VAL A 158 -6.64 -25.03 3.36
C VAL A 158 -7.94 -25.76 3.70
N GLY A 159 -7.99 -26.48 4.83
CA GLY A 159 -9.22 -27.07 5.40
C GLY A 159 -9.07 -28.49 5.98
N GLU A 160 -9.84 -28.74 7.05
CA GLU A 160 -10.06 -29.98 7.84
C GLU A 160 -8.89 -30.98 7.86
N ASP A 161 -7.83 -30.57 8.58
CA ASP A 161 -6.80 -31.29 9.37
C ASP A 161 -6.46 -32.74 8.96
N GLU A 162 -5.20 -33.15 8.74
CA GLU A 162 -4.06 -33.01 9.65
C GLU A 162 -2.75 -32.65 8.91
N GLY A 163 -2.11 -31.56 9.33
CA GLY A 163 -0.76 -31.16 8.95
C GLY A 163 -0.13 -30.41 10.10
#